data_AF-A0A059CLX1-F1
#
_entry.id   AF-A0A059CLX1-F1
#
_cell.length_a   1.000
_cell.length_b   1.000
_cell.length_c   1.000
_cell.angle_alpha   90.00
_cell.angle_beta   90.00
_cell.angle_gamma   90.00
#
_symmetry.space_group_name_H-M   'P 1'
#
loop_
_entity.id
_entity.type
_entity.pdbx_description
1 polymer ?
#
loop_
_entity_poly.entity_id
_entity_poly.type
_entity_poly.pdbx_seq_one_letter_code
_entity_poly.pdbx_strand_id
1 'polypeptide(L)'
;MPLEISGQTIGEVRTVLDMHERKAVMAREADAFIALPGGFGTMEETLEMITWSQLGIHKKPVGLLNVEGYYNSLLALFDNGVKEGFIKPSARDIVLSAPTAKELMIKMEQYTPSHEHVASHESWQMHKLGDYPGQ
;
A
#
# COMPACT_ATOMS: atom_id res chain seq x y z
N MET A 1 -23.32 -13.11 2.50
CA MET A 1 -22.25 -12.12 2.78
C MET A 1 -21.72 -12.41 4.18
N PRO A 2 -20.40 -12.42 4.42
CA PRO A 2 -19.92 -12.40 5.80
C PRO A 2 -20.50 -11.16 6.46
N LEU A 3 -20.86 -11.28 7.74
CA LEU A 3 -21.28 -10.14 8.54
C LEU A 3 -20.09 -9.19 8.63
N GLU A 4 -20.19 -8.00 8.05
CA GLU A 4 -19.22 -6.94 8.27
C GLU A 4 -19.31 -6.59 9.75
N ILE A 5 -18.29 -6.94 10.55
CA ILE A 5 -18.28 -6.66 11.98
C ILE A 5 -17.93 -5.18 12.12
N SER A 6 -18.93 -4.31 11.97
CA SER A 6 -18.79 -2.89 12.28
C SER A 6 -19.09 -2.70 13.77
N GLY A 7 -18.04 -2.65 14.59
CA GLY A 7 -18.13 -2.25 15.99
C GLY A 7 -18.41 -0.75 16.13
N GLN A 8 -18.48 -0.25 17.37
CA GLN A 8 -18.43 1.20 17.57
C GLN A 8 -17.14 1.76 16.97
N THR A 9 -17.26 2.80 16.15
CA THR A 9 -16.09 3.46 15.59
C THR A 9 -15.30 4.16 16.69
N ILE A 10 -13.98 3.99 16.65
CA ILE A 10 -13.06 4.69 17.53
C ILE A 10 -12.37 5.79 16.70
N GLY A 11 -12.35 7.01 17.21
CA GLY A 11 -11.74 8.16 16.52
C GLY A 11 -12.74 8.98 15.69
N GLU A 12 -12.23 9.68 14.67
CA GLU A 12 -13.01 10.50 13.73
C GLU A 12 -13.50 9.67 12.54
N VAL A 13 -14.75 9.90 12.12
CA VAL A 13 -15.30 9.39 10.86
C VAL A 13 -15.54 10.56 9.92
N ARG A 14 -14.94 10.50 8.73
CA ARG A 14 -15.06 11.53 7.70
C ARG A 14 -15.80 11.00 6.48
N THR A 15 -16.84 11.73 6.05
CA THR A 15 -17.48 11.53 4.75
C THR A 15 -16.69 12.28 3.68
N VAL A 16 -16.48 11.62 2.54
CA VAL A 16 -15.75 12.14 1.36
C VAL A 16 -16.61 11.97 0.12
N LEU A 17 -16.27 12.65 -0.96
CA LEU A 17 -17.06 12.70 -2.19
C LEU A 17 -17.03 11.38 -2.97
N ASP A 18 -15.85 10.75 -3.04
CA ASP A 18 -15.65 9.53 -3.82
C ASP A 18 -14.51 8.64 -3.27
N MET A 19 -14.26 7.51 -3.95
CA MET A 19 -13.24 6.54 -3.56
C MET A 19 -11.81 7.04 -3.76
N HIS A 20 -11.57 7.91 -4.74
CA HIS A 20 -10.24 8.48 -4.95
C HIS A 20 -9.88 9.45 -3.82
N GLU A 21 -10.82 10.32 -3.43
CA GLU A 21 -10.65 11.18 -2.27
C GLU A 21 -10.46 10.36 -0.99
N ARG A 22 -11.25 9.28 -0.81
CA ARG A 22 -11.07 8.36 0.33
C ARG A 22 -9.64 7.84 0.42
N LYS A 23 -9.11 7.26 -0.65
CA LYS A 23 -7.76 6.69 -0.68
C LYS A 23 -6.69 7.77 -0.48
N ALA A 24 -6.85 8.93 -1.12
CA ALA A 24 -5.92 10.05 -0.99
C ALA A 24 -5.85 10.60 0.44
N VAL A 25 -6.99 10.75 1.12
CA VAL A 25 -7.05 11.20 2.52
C VAL A 25 -6.43 10.16 3.45
N MET A 26 -6.81 8.88 3.31
CA MET A 26 -6.20 7.80 4.11
C MET A 26 -4.68 7.75 3.93
N ALA A 27 -4.20 7.85 2.68
CA ALA A 27 -2.77 7.83 2.40
C ALA A 27 -2.02 9.06 2.90
N ARG A 28 -2.67 10.22 3.01
CA ARG A 28 -2.08 11.45 3.56
C ARG A 28 -1.87 11.34 5.06
N GLU A 29 -2.89 10.88 5.78
CA GLU A 29 -2.92 10.84 7.24
C GLU A 29 -2.19 9.62 7.84
N ALA A 30 -2.04 8.52 7.08
CA ALA A 30 -1.36 7.33 7.58
C ALA A 30 0.17 7.50 7.59
N ASP A 31 0.87 6.98 8.59
CA ASP A 31 2.35 6.88 8.56
C ASP A 31 2.84 5.59 7.89
N ALA A 32 1.95 4.61 7.75
CA ALA A 32 2.25 3.27 7.29
C ALA A 32 0.98 2.57 6.77
N PHE A 33 1.17 1.56 5.92
CA PHE A 33 0.07 0.77 5.37
C PHE A 33 0.23 -0.71 5.73
N ILE A 34 -0.83 -1.35 6.20
CA ILE A 34 -0.85 -2.78 6.50
C ILE A 34 -2.05 -3.43 5.83
N ALA A 35 -1.78 -4.44 5.01
CA ALA A 35 -2.81 -5.31 4.44
C ALA A 35 -3.01 -6.54 5.33
N LEU A 36 -4.25 -6.73 5.79
CA LEU A 36 -4.72 -7.97 6.41
C LEU A 36 -5.35 -8.87 5.33
N PRO A 37 -5.43 -10.19 5.53
CA PRO A 37 -6.08 -11.10 4.57
C PRO A 37 -7.44 -10.57 4.11
N GLY A 38 -7.58 -10.39 2.80
CA GLY A 38 -8.70 -9.66 2.20
C GLY A 38 -8.81 -9.92 0.70
N GLY A 39 -9.98 -9.59 0.15
CA GLY A 39 -10.27 -9.82 -1.28
C GLY A 39 -9.65 -8.78 -2.21
N PHE A 40 -10.24 -8.64 -3.40
CA PHE A 40 -9.73 -7.73 -4.43
C PHE A 40 -9.62 -6.27 -4.01
N GLY A 41 -10.54 -5.76 -3.19
CA GLY A 41 -10.47 -4.38 -2.69
C GLY A 41 -9.19 -4.12 -1.90
N THR A 42 -8.86 -5.01 -0.96
CA THR A 42 -7.62 -4.91 -0.18
C THR A 42 -6.38 -5.04 -1.08
N MET A 43 -6.42 -5.92 -2.07
CA MET A 43 -5.29 -6.07 -3.01
C MET A 43 -5.10 -4.81 -3.87
N GLU A 44 -6.19 -4.20 -4.35
CA GLU A 44 -6.15 -2.96 -5.13
C GLU A 44 -5.55 -1.81 -4.33
N GLU A 45 -6.03 -1.58 -3.11
CA GLU A 45 -5.53 -0.54 -2.21
C GLU A 45 -4.03 -0.77 -1.89
N THR A 46 -3.64 -2.04 -1.67
CA THR A 46 -2.24 -2.40 -1.37
C THR A 46 -1.32 -2.16 -2.57
N LEU A 47 -1.71 -2.60 -3.77
CA LEU A 47 -0.91 -2.43 -4.98
C LEU A 47 -0.78 -0.95 -5.37
N GLU A 48 -1.79 -0.13 -5.09
CA GLU A 48 -1.71 1.31 -5.28
C GLU A 48 -0.63 1.94 -4.39
N MET A 49 -0.59 1.60 -3.09
CA MET A 49 0.45 2.11 -2.17
C MET A 49 1.85 1.61 -2.54
N ILE A 50 1.99 0.37 -3.04
CA ILE A 50 3.27 -0.13 -3.56
C ILE A 50 3.72 0.71 -4.76
N THR A 51 2.79 0.98 -5.69
CA THR A 51 3.08 1.76 -6.90
C THR A 51 3.44 3.21 -6.56
N TRP A 52 2.74 3.84 -5.62
CA TRP A 52 3.05 5.20 -5.17
C TRP A 52 4.41 5.28 -4.49
N SER A 53 4.77 4.29 -3.68
CA SER A 53 6.12 4.17 -3.13
C SER A 53 7.16 4.06 -4.25
N GLN A 54 6.95 3.16 -5.22
CA GLN A 54 7.86 2.97 -6.37
C GLN A 54 8.05 4.24 -7.20
N LEU A 55 6.99 5.04 -7.37
CA LEU A 55 7.03 6.33 -8.06
C LEU A 55 7.66 7.45 -7.22
N GLY A 56 7.95 7.22 -5.94
CA GLY A 56 8.52 8.22 -5.03
C GLY A 56 7.51 9.20 -4.44
N ILE A 57 6.21 8.93 -4.59
CA ILE A 57 5.12 9.78 -4.08
C ILE A 57 5.09 9.77 -2.55
N HIS A 58 5.44 8.64 -1.93
CA HIS A 58 5.67 8.54 -0.49
C HIS A 58 6.84 7.62 -0.18
N LYS A 59 7.24 7.64 1.10
CA LYS A 59 8.31 6.83 1.68
C LYS A 59 7.84 5.95 2.85
N LYS A 60 6.53 5.90 3.06
CA LYS A 60 5.84 5.15 4.12
C LYS A 60 5.97 3.63 3.89
N PRO A 61 6.22 2.81 4.94
CA PRO A 61 6.32 1.36 4.79
C PRO A 61 4.98 0.73 4.40
N VAL A 62 5.04 -0.31 3.56
CA VAL A 62 3.89 -1.12 3.16
C VAL A 62 4.11 -2.57 3.64
N GLY A 63 3.22 -3.04 4.52
CA GLY A 63 3.30 -4.34 5.17
C GLY A 63 2.17 -5.28 4.78
N LEU A 64 2.49 -6.56 4.59
CA LEU A 64 1.55 -7.66 4.45
C LEU A 64 1.56 -8.51 5.72
N LEU A 65 0.44 -8.56 6.44
CA LEU A 65 0.28 -9.49 7.55
C LEU A 65 -0.04 -10.89 7.00
N ASN A 66 0.98 -11.72 6.82
CA ASN A 66 0.92 -12.99 6.11
C ASN A 66 0.47 -14.15 7.02
N VAL A 67 -0.76 -14.05 7.56
CA VAL A 67 -1.37 -15.07 8.41
C VAL A 67 -1.51 -16.38 7.63
N GLU A 68 -0.99 -17.47 8.19
CA GLU A 68 -1.06 -18.82 7.60
C GLU A 68 -0.61 -18.91 6.13
N GLY A 69 0.25 -17.98 5.69
CA GLY A 69 0.76 -17.96 4.32
C GLY A 69 -0.23 -17.44 3.27
N TYR A 70 -1.28 -16.72 3.67
CA TYR A 70 -2.30 -16.15 2.78
C TYR A 70 -1.71 -15.40 1.56
N TYR A 71 -0.65 -14.62 1.77
CA TYR A 71 0.02 -13.82 0.74
C TYR A 71 1.18 -14.53 0.03
N ASN A 72 1.44 -15.81 0.30
CA ASN A 72 2.58 -16.53 -0.31
C ASN A 72 2.55 -16.47 -1.85
N SER A 73 1.39 -16.69 -2.46
CA SER A 73 1.25 -16.63 -3.92
C SER A 73 1.48 -15.23 -4.48
N LEU A 74 1.05 -14.19 -3.76
CA LEU A 74 1.27 -12.79 -4.17
C LEU A 74 2.75 -12.41 -4.07
N LEU A 75 3.42 -12.81 -2.98
CA LEU A 75 4.85 -12.60 -2.81
C LEU A 75 5.65 -13.33 -3.89
N ALA A 76 5.29 -14.57 -4.20
CA ALA A 76 5.90 -15.33 -5.29
C ALA A 76 5.67 -14.68 -6.66
N LEU A 77 4.51 -14.05 -6.89
CA LEU A 77 4.26 -13.26 -8.10
C LEU A 77 5.23 -12.07 -8.20
N PHE A 78 5.47 -11.36 -7.10
CA PHE A 78 6.45 -10.26 -7.07
C PHE A 78 7.87 -10.77 -7.31
N ASP A 79 8.26 -11.89 -6.69
CA ASP A 79 9.58 -12.50 -6.89
C ASP A 79 9.79 -12.93 -8.35
N ASN A 80 8.76 -13.48 -8.98
CA ASN A 80 8.76 -13.79 -10.42
C ASN A 80 8.87 -12.51 -11.27
N GLY A 81 8.15 -11.45 -10.90
CA GLY A 81 8.28 -10.15 -11.56
C GLY A 81 9.70 -9.59 -11.51
N VAL A 82 10.42 -9.82 -10.41
CA VAL A 82 11.86 -9.48 -10.31
C VAL A 82 12.69 -10.34 -11.25
N LYS A 83 12.48 -11.66 -11.22
CA LYS A 83 13.22 -12.61 -12.05
C LYS A 83 13.08 -12.32 -13.54
N GLU A 84 11.87 -12.00 -13.99
CA GLU A 84 11.57 -11.69 -15.39
C GLU A 84 11.89 -10.23 -15.77
N GLY A 85 12.37 -9.41 -14.82
CA GLY A 85 12.83 -8.05 -15.07
C GLY A 85 11.74 -6.97 -15.12
N PHE A 86 10.49 -7.31 -14.77
CA PHE A 86 9.39 -6.34 -14.67
C PHE A 86 9.44 -5.50 -13.38
N ILE A 87 10.02 -6.04 -12.31
CA ILE A 87 10.19 -5.36 -11.02
C ILE A 87 11.69 -5.23 -10.75
N LYS A 88 12.17 -4.01 -10.46
CA LYS A 88 13.56 -3.83 -10.03
C LYS A 88 13.77 -4.53 -8.67
N PRO A 89 14.92 -5.18 -8.42
CA PRO A 89 15.19 -5.79 -7.12
C PRO A 89 14.99 -4.83 -5.94
N SER A 90 15.41 -3.57 -6.08
CA SER A 90 15.19 -2.55 -5.03
C SER A 90 13.71 -2.19 -4.81
N ALA A 91 12.87 -2.23 -5.85
CA ALA A 91 11.43 -2.01 -5.72
C ALA A 91 10.73 -3.17 -5.01
N ARG A 92 11.29 -4.39 -5.04
CA ARG A 92 10.75 -5.54 -4.32
C ARG A 92 10.83 -5.38 -2.80
N ASP A 93 11.81 -4.62 -2.33
CA ASP A 93 12.04 -4.32 -0.90
C ASP A 93 11.04 -3.30 -0.33
N ILE A 94 10.18 -2.69 -1.18
CA ILE A 94 9.06 -1.84 -0.74
C ILE A 94 8.07 -2.65 0.12
N VAL A 95 7.85 -3.92 -0.22
CA VAL A 95 6.85 -4.78 0.41
C VAL A 95 7.46 -5.60 1.53
N LEU A 96 7.09 -5.27 2.75
CA LEU A 96 7.42 -6.04 3.94
C LEU A 96 6.36 -7.11 4.20
N SER A 97 6.75 -8.26 4.73
CA SER A 97 5.78 -9.27 5.18
C SER A 97 6.26 -9.99 6.44
N ALA A 98 5.31 -10.38 7.28
CA ALA A 98 5.56 -11.22 8.44
C ALA A 98 4.28 -11.98 8.84
N PRO A 99 4.40 -13.15 9.47
CA PRO A 99 3.25 -13.95 9.88
C PRO A 99 2.51 -13.40 11.10
N THR A 100 3.16 -12.54 11.90
CA THR A 100 2.60 -11.97 13.13
C THR A 100 2.65 -10.44 13.10
N ALA A 101 1.68 -9.80 13.77
CA ALA A 101 1.62 -8.34 13.86
C ALA A 101 2.89 -7.77 14.53
N LYS A 102 3.37 -8.43 15.59
CA LYS A 102 4.58 -8.02 16.30
C LYS A 102 5.82 -8.00 15.38
N GLU A 103 6.04 -9.07 14.62
CA GLU A 103 7.16 -9.13 13.69
C GLU A 103 7.03 -8.12 12.56
N LEU A 104 5.80 -7.92 12.06
CA LEU A 104 5.56 -6.93 11.00
C LEU A 104 5.88 -5.51 11.49
N MET A 105 5.40 -5.15 12.68
CA MET A 105 5.67 -3.83 13.28
C MET A 105 7.17 -3.57 13.44
N ILE A 106 7.93 -4.55 13.95
CA ILE A 106 9.40 -4.43 14.07
C ILE A 106 10.05 -4.16 12.71
N LYS A 107 9.66 -4.90 11.66
CA LYS A 107 10.20 -4.68 10.31
C LYS A 107 9.84 -3.30 9.76
N MET A 108 8.61 -2.84 10.02
CA MET A 108 8.12 -1.55 9.55
C MET A 108 8.80 -0.36 10.25
N GLU A 109 9.09 -0.48 11.55
CA GLU A 109 9.85 0.54 12.30
C GLU A 109 11.31 0.65 11.85
N GLN A 110 11.90 -0.45 11.39
CA GLN A 110 13.27 -0.51 10.88
C GLN A 110 13.38 -0.14 9.38
N TYR A 111 12.24 0.05 8.71
CA TYR A 111 12.21 0.29 7.28
C TYR A 111 12.88 1.62 6.93
N THR A 112 13.82 1.57 5.99
CA THR A 112 14.38 2.76 5.34
C THR A 112 14.19 2.62 3.83
N PRO A 113 13.54 3.59 3.16
CA PRO A 113 13.38 3.55 1.71
C PRO A 113 14.75 3.60 1.03
N SER A 114 15.09 2.52 0.32
CA SER A 114 16.39 2.34 -0.35
C SER A 114 16.26 2.25 -1.88
N HIS A 115 15.05 2.32 -2.43
CA HIS A 115 14.80 2.16 -3.85
C HIS A 115 15.01 3.44 -4.64
N GLU A 116 15.65 3.31 -5.81
CA GLU A 116 15.80 4.41 -6.76
C GLU A 116 14.46 4.76 -7.40
N HIS A 117 14.11 6.05 -7.37
CA HIS A 117 12.89 6.57 -7.97
C HIS A 117 12.84 6.27 -9.48
N VAL A 118 11.71 5.71 -9.94
CA VAL A 118 11.51 5.37 -11.35
C VAL A 118 11.12 6.60 -12.18
N ALA A 119 10.63 7.67 -11.56
CA ALA A 119 10.21 8.92 -12.21
C ALA A 119 10.91 10.15 -11.61
N SER A 120 11.11 11.19 -12.42
CA SER A 120 11.62 12.49 -11.95
C SER A 120 10.57 13.21 -11.10
N HIS A 121 11.02 13.89 -10.04
CA HIS A 121 10.19 14.61 -9.04
C HIS A 121 9.18 15.60 -9.66
N GLU A 122 9.41 16.06 -10.89
CA GLU A 122 8.59 17.05 -11.61
C GLU A 122 7.27 16.50 -12.18
N SER A 123 7.10 15.16 -12.25
CA SER A 123 5.95 14.54 -12.91
C SER A 123 4.72 14.31 -12.02
N TRP A 124 4.86 14.43 -10.68
CA TRP A 124 3.80 14.06 -9.73
C TRP A 124 3.53 15.13 -8.67
N GLN A 125 3.30 16.38 -9.09
CA GLN A 125 2.72 17.37 -8.18
C GLN A 125 1.30 16.91 -7.78
N MET A 126 1.15 16.51 -6.52
CA MET A 126 -0.12 16.17 -5.83
C MET A 126 -1.21 17.27 -5.92
N HIS A 127 -0.89 18.42 -6.49
CA HIS A 127 -1.81 19.52 -6.77
C HIS A 127 -2.80 19.24 -7.92
N LYS A 128 -2.77 18.07 -8.57
CA LYS A 128 -3.61 17.73 -9.73
C LYS A 128 -4.27 16.34 -9.67
N LEU A 129 -4.65 15.85 -8.50
CA LEU A 129 -5.53 14.66 -8.38
C LEU A 129 -6.99 15.02 -8.07
N GLY A 130 -7.43 16.24 -8.41
CA GLY A 130 -8.80 16.73 -8.18
C GLY A 130 -9.57 17.17 -9.42
N ASP A 131 -8.98 17.12 -10.63
CA ASP A 131 -9.66 17.48 -11.87
C ASP A 131 -9.87 16.25 -12.74
N TYR A 132 -10.93 15.49 -12.46
CA TYR A 132 -11.55 14.65 -13.48
C TYR A 132 -12.52 15.53 -14.29
N PRO A 133 -12.39 15.64 -15.63
CA PRO A 133 -13.37 16.35 -16.44
C PRO A 133 -14.71 15.62 -16.33
N GLY A 134 -15.75 16.39 -15.98
CA GLY A 134 -17.04 15.87 -15.60
C GLY A 134 -17.73 14.96 -16.64
N GLN A 135 -18.51 14.04 -16.10
CA GLN A 135 -19.77 13.56 -16.68
C GLN A 135 -20.85 13.68 -15.61
#